data_AF-A0AAU8JKI4-F1
#
_entry.id   AF-A0AAU8JKI4-F1
#
_cell.length_a   1.000
_cell.length_b   1.000
_cell.length_c   1.000
_cell.angle_alpha   90.00
_cell.angle_beta   90.00
_cell.angle_gamma   90.00
#
_symmetry.space_group_name_H-M   'P 1'
#
loop_
_entity.id
_entity.type
_entity.pdbx_description
1 polymer ?
#
loop_
_entity_poly.entity_id
_entity_poly.type
_entity_poly.pdbx_seq_one_letter_code
_entity_poly.pdbx_strand_id
1 'polypeptide(L)' 'MDRSKIVAIVTGAISLVLAVAYLMLVQLLDLRGEMIPAPIDPGMIWSFFI' A
#
# COMPACT_ATOMS: atom_id res chain seq x y z
N MET A 1 -23.05 27.62 -13.93
CA MET A 1 -21.70 27.02 -13.98
C MET A 1 -21.57 26.30 -15.29
N ASP A 2 -20.53 26.59 -16.07
CA ASP A 2 -20.34 25.92 -17.36
C ASP A 2 -20.14 24.42 -17.15
N ARG A 3 -20.68 23.62 -18.08
CA ARG A 3 -20.60 22.15 -18.02
C ARG A 3 -19.16 21.67 -17.83
N SER A 4 -18.21 22.33 -18.49
CA SER A 4 -16.76 22.06 -18.35
C SER A 4 -16.26 22.25 -16.92
N LYS A 5 -16.70 23.31 -16.24
CA LYS A 5 -16.29 23.60 -14.86
C LYS A 5 -16.88 22.60 -13.86
N ILE A 6 -18.13 22.17 -14.07
CA ILE A 6 -18.76 21.13 -13.25
C ILE A 6 -18.00 19.80 -13.41
N VAL A 7 -17.71 19.40 -14.65
CA VAL A 7 -16.96 18.17 -14.92
C VAL A 7 -15.57 18.21 -14.31
N ALA A 8 -14.85 19.34 -14.41
CA ALA A 8 -13.53 19.49 -13.81
C ALA A 8 -13.56 19.29 -12.28
N ILE A 9 -14.55 19.88 -11.60
CA ILE A 9 -14.71 19.74 -10.15
C ILE A 9 -15.06 18.30 -9.77
N VAL A 10 -16.00 17.68 -10.48
CA VAL A 10 -16.42 16.30 -10.19
C VAL A 10 -15.28 15.33 -10.40
N THR A 11 -14.52 15.44 -11.49
CA THR A 11 -13.35 14.58 -11.74
C THR A 11 -12.29 14.79 -10.65
N GLY A 12 -12.01 16.03 -10.27
CA GLY A 12 -11.07 16.33 -9.18
C GLY A 12 -11.53 15.73 -7.84
N ALA A 13 -12.81 15.82 -7.53
CA ALA A 13 -13.38 15.22 -6.32
C ALA A 13 -13.27 13.68 -6.33
N ILE A 14 -13.56 13.04 -7.46
CA ILE A 14 -13.42 11.59 -7.62
C ILE A 14 -11.97 11.16 -7.43
N SER A 15 -11.01 11.88 -8.03
CA SER A 15 -9.57 11.61 -7.84
C SER A 15 -9.16 11.72 -6.37
N LEU A 16 -9.67 12.72 -5.65
CA LEU A 16 -9.37 12.89 -4.22
C LEU A 16 -9.93 11.72 -3.39
N VAL A 17 -11.17 11.32 -3.65
CA VAL A 17 -11.80 10.17 -2.98
C VAL A 17 -11.03 8.89 -3.24
N LEU A 18 -10.64 8.62 -4.50
CA LEU A 18 -9.83 7.46 -4.85
C LEU A 18 -8.46 7.47 -4.17
N ALA A 19 -7.80 8.62 -4.10
CA ALA A 19 -6.52 8.75 -3.40
C ALA A 19 -6.63 8.42 -1.92
N VAL A 20 -7.64 8.97 -1.23
CA VAL A 20 -7.89 8.67 0.18
C VAL A 20 -8.28 7.20 0.38
N ALA A 21 -9.15 6.66 -0.46
CA ALA A 21 -9.55 5.26 -0.41
C ALA A 21 -8.35 4.31 -0.60
N TYR A 22 -7.42 4.64 -1.50
CA TYR A 22 -6.19 3.88 -1.71
C TYR A 22 -5.31 3.88 -0.45
N LEU A 23 -5.09 5.04 0.17
CA LEU A 23 -4.31 5.13 1.40
C LEU A 23 -4.94 4.33 2.55
N MET A 24 -6.28 4.42 2.70
CA MET A 24 -7.01 3.63 3.70
C MET A 24 -6.89 2.13 3.42
N LEU A 25 -6.97 1.71 2.16
CA LEU A 25 -6.81 0.31 1.76
C LEU A 25 -5.40 -0.19 2.09
N VAL A 26 -4.36 0.55 1.73
CA VAL A 26 -2.97 0.20 2.05
C VAL A 26 -2.81 0.09 3.57
N GLN A 27 -3.37 1.03 4.33
CA GLN A 27 -3.33 0.98 5.79
C GLN A 27 -3.95 -0.31 6.33
N LEU A 28 -5.12 -0.72 5.82
CA LEU A 28 -5.78 -1.98 6.21
C LEU A 28 -4.95 -3.21 5.82
N LEU A 29 -4.32 -3.20 4.65
CA LEU A 29 -3.45 -4.30 4.21
C LEU A 29 -2.14 -4.38 4.98
N ASP A 30 -1.69 -3.28 5.60
CA ASP A 30 -0.52 -3.23 6.45
C ASP A 30 -0.82 -3.74 7.87
N LEU A 31 -2.10 -3.78 8.26
CA LEU A 31 -2.55 -4.45 9.49
C LEU A 31 -2.38 -5.98 9.47
N ARG A 32 -1.83 -6.55 8.39
CA ARG A 32 -1.60 -8.00 8.20
C ARG A 32 -0.58 -8.64 9.15
N GLY A 33 -0.14 -7.92 10.18
CA GLY A 33 0.73 -8.41 11.24
C GLY A 33 2.20 -8.10 11.00
N GLU A 34 3.02 -8.31 12.03
CA GLU A 34 4.44 -8.02 11.98
C GLU A 34 5.12 -8.79 10.84
N MET A 35 5.99 -8.10 10.10
CA MET A 35 6.93 -8.75 9.21
C MET A 35 7.85 -9.61 10.08
N ILE A 36 7.50 -10.88 10.24
CA ILE A 36 8.42 -11.85 10.82
C ILE A 36 9.61 -11.97 9.86
N PRO A 37 10.85 -11.80 10.36
CA PRO A 37 12.01 -11.98 9.51
C PRO A 37 11.97 -13.39 8.92
N ALA A 38 12.38 -13.51 7.66
CA ALA A 38 12.52 -14.82 7.03
C ALA A 38 13.36 -15.71 7.97
N PRO A 39 12.99 -16.99 8.15
CA PRO A 39 13.74 -17.90 9.00
C PRO A 39 15.22 -17.85 8.65
N ILE A 40 16.03 -17.29 9.55
CA ILE A 40 17.49 -17.42 9.50
C ILE A 40 17.81 -18.81 10.02
N ASP A 41 17.96 -19.78 9.13
CA ASP A 41 18.45 -21.10 9.53
C ASP A 41 19.93 -20.97 9.92
N PRO A 42 20.28 -21.06 11.22
CA PRO A 42 21.67 -20.93 11.64
C PRO A 42 22.52 -22.07 11.04
N GLY A 43 21.92 -23.22 10.73
CA GLY A 43 22.60 -24.38 10.12
C GLY A 43 23.09 -24.11 8.70
N MET A 44 22.41 -23.24 7.95
CA MET A 44 22.82 -22.87 6.59
C MET A 44 24.14 -22.08 6.60
N ILE A 45 24.34 -21.20 7.60
CA ILE A 45 25.59 -20.46 7.77
C ILE A 45 26.75 -21.43 8.01
N TRP A 46 26.59 -22.43 8.88
CA TRP A 46 27.63 -23.41 9.18
C TRP A 46 27.97 -24.34 7.99
N SER A 47 27.01 -24.61 7.09
CA SER A 47 27.26 -25.42 5.88
C SER A 47 28.11 -24.74 4.80
N PHE A 48 28.27 -23.41 4.86
CA PHE A 48 29.17 -22.69 3.95
C PHE A 48 30.64 -22.70 4.41
N PHE A 49 30.90 -23.07 5.67
CA PHE A 49 32.24 -23.00 6.29
C PHE A 49 32.86 -24.38 6.61
N ILE A 50 32.17 -25.48 6.31
CA ILE A 50 32.63 -26.87 6.46
C ILE A 50 32.59 -27.52 5.08
#